data_AF-A0A9Q3JT83-F1
#
_entry.id   AF-A0A9Q3JT83-F1
#
_cell.length_a   1.000
_cell.length_b   1.000
_cell.length_c   1.000
_cell.angle_alpha   90.00
_cell.angle_beta   90.00
_cell.angle_gamma   90.00
#
_symmetry.space_group_name_H-M   'P 1'
#
loop_
_entity.id
_entity.type
_entity.pdbx_description
1 polymer ?
#
loop_
_entity_poly.entity_id
_entity_poly.type
_entity_poly.pdbx_seq_one_letter_code
_entity_poly.pdbx_strand_id
1 'polypeptide(L)'
;MKEGGHVSLYTANIRNLFSRIGDWGERALIHHFRKGLSSRILDQLASHSSRIDSLQDLMDVTLELDTRYHERKKEKGHHQEKKPEASKSSSSHPQNSSSSSQKKKKNFQKRDKPHSSLLNKDFKLMNSEKERRIKEGLCTYCGGKHSLESCFKRPQNKLTQPSGKFPSQGKA
;
A
#
# COMPACT_ATOMS: atom_id res chain seq x y z
N MET A 1 1.65 28.23 5.01
CA MET A 1 1.24 27.67 3.69
C MET A 1 0.02 26.77 3.90
N LYS A 2 -0.89 26.63 2.93
CA LYS A 2 -2.05 25.71 3.06
C LYS A 2 -1.61 24.24 2.92
N GLU A 3 -2.39 23.30 3.46
CA GLU A 3 -2.12 21.84 3.52
C GLU A 3 -2.03 21.10 2.16
N GLY A 4 -2.11 21.80 1.04
CA GLY A 4 -1.88 21.26 -0.29
C GLY A 4 -1.15 22.21 -1.24
N GLY A 5 -0.60 23.30 -0.71
CA GLY A 5 0.22 24.24 -1.48
C GLY A 5 1.62 23.69 -1.69
N HIS A 6 2.24 24.09 -2.79
CA HIS A 6 3.61 23.73 -3.13
C HIS A 6 4.62 24.56 -2.33
N VAL A 7 5.63 23.90 -1.78
CA VAL A 7 6.72 24.55 -1.03
C VAL A 7 7.51 25.49 -1.93
N SER A 8 7.67 25.19 -3.21
CA SER A 8 8.40 26.04 -4.17
C SER A 8 7.89 27.49 -4.22
N LEU A 9 6.57 27.67 -4.28
CA LEU A 9 5.94 29.00 -4.29
C LEU A 9 6.16 29.73 -2.97
N TYR A 10 6.02 29.00 -1.85
CA TYR A 10 6.26 29.56 -0.52
C TYR A 10 7.73 29.99 -0.35
N THR A 11 8.68 29.16 -0.78
CA THR A 11 10.12 29.46 -0.74
C THR A 11 10.48 30.68 -1.57
N ALA A 12 9.88 30.87 -2.75
CA ALA A 12 10.09 32.09 -3.55
C ALA A 12 9.59 33.34 -2.83
N ASN A 13 8.38 33.28 -2.26
CA ASN A 13 7.78 34.41 -1.54
C ASN A 13 8.59 34.79 -0.30
N ILE A 14 9.02 33.80 0.48
CA ILE A 14 9.75 34.07 1.72
C ILE A 14 11.17 34.57 1.46
N ARG A 15 11.84 34.09 0.39
CA ARG A 15 13.11 34.68 -0.09
C ARG A 15 12.93 36.14 -0.48
N ASN A 16 11.85 36.49 -1.19
CA ASN A 16 11.56 37.89 -1.53
C ASN A 16 11.36 38.76 -0.28
N LEU A 17 10.66 38.25 0.74
CA LEU A 17 10.48 38.92 2.03
C LEU A 17 11.81 39.12 2.75
N PHE A 18 12.63 38.07 2.84
CA PHE A 18 13.94 38.13 3.49
C PHE A 18 14.88 39.13 2.82
N SER A 19 14.86 39.23 1.48
CA SER A 19 15.63 40.24 0.76
C SER A 19 15.20 41.69 1.05
N ARG A 20 13.96 41.93 1.48
CA ARG A 20 13.45 43.27 1.79
C ARG A 20 13.67 43.69 3.24
N ILE A 21 13.72 42.72 4.16
CA ILE A 21 13.62 42.96 5.60
C ILE A 21 15.01 43.17 6.26
N GLY A 22 16.11 42.96 5.53
CA GLY A 22 17.45 43.21 6.05
C GLY A 22 17.92 42.17 7.08
N ASP A 23 19.16 42.33 7.54
CA ASP A 23 20.11 41.55 8.37
C ASP A 23 19.56 40.70 9.55
N TRP A 24 18.58 39.85 9.27
CA TRP A 24 18.13 38.82 10.19
C TRP A 24 19.16 37.69 10.27
N GLY A 25 19.45 37.24 11.49
CA GLY A 25 20.28 36.06 11.70
C GLY A 25 19.64 34.79 11.12
N GLU A 26 20.47 33.87 10.62
CA GLU A 26 20.02 32.65 9.94
C GLU A 26 19.07 31.80 10.82
N ARG A 27 19.30 31.75 12.13
CA ARG A 27 18.40 31.07 13.09
C ARG A 27 16.99 31.67 13.12
N ALA A 28 16.88 33.00 13.04
CA ALA A 28 15.58 33.67 13.01
C ALA A 28 14.85 33.41 11.70
N LEU A 29 15.59 33.39 10.58
CA LEU A 29 15.07 33.02 9.26
C LEU A 29 14.57 31.57 9.23
N ILE A 30 15.35 30.64 9.77
CA ILE A 30 14.97 29.22 9.91
C ILE A 30 13.69 29.08 10.72
N HIS A 31 13.60 29.76 11.87
CA HIS A 31 12.42 29.73 12.71
C HIS A 31 11.18 30.27 11.98
N HIS A 32 11.32 31.40 11.28
CA HIS A 32 10.22 32.00 10.52
C HIS A 32 9.79 31.11 9.36
N PHE A 33 10.75 30.50 8.66
CA PHE A 33 10.49 29.55 7.59
C PHE A 33 9.70 28.34 8.11
N ARG A 34 10.17 27.69 9.19
CA ARG A 34 9.48 26.55 9.81
C ARG A 34 8.05 26.89 10.23
N LYS A 35 7.82 28.07 10.80
CA LYS A 35 6.49 28.51 11.24
C LYS A 35 5.47 28.59 10.09
N GLY A 36 5.91 28.87 8.86
CA GLY A 36 5.02 28.97 7.71
C GLY A 36 4.87 27.69 6.88
N LEU A 37 5.54 26.59 7.24
CA LEU A 37 5.36 25.29 6.61
C LEU A 37 4.02 24.66 6.98
N SER A 38 3.52 23.77 6.13
CA SER A 38 2.33 22.96 6.45
C SER A 38 2.67 21.91 7.50
N SER A 39 1.67 21.50 8.29
CA SER A 39 1.82 20.49 9.34
C SER A 39 2.41 19.19 8.78
N ARG A 40 1.90 18.75 7.63
CA ARG A 40 2.39 17.60 6.88
C ARG A 40 3.91 17.63 6.64
N ILE A 41 4.45 18.76 6.23
CA ILE A 41 5.88 18.90 5.92
C ILE A 41 6.70 18.93 7.21
N LEU A 42 6.18 19.58 8.26
CA LEU A 42 6.79 19.59 9.59
C LEU A 42 6.91 18.17 10.18
N ASP A 43 5.89 17.33 10.02
CA ASP A 43 5.92 15.93 10.47
C ASP A 43 6.99 15.10 9.72
N GLN A 44 7.14 15.35 8.40
CA GLN A 44 8.16 14.69 7.60
C GLN A 44 9.57 15.17 7.95
N LEU A 45 9.72 16.46 8.27
CA LEU A 45 10.97 17.02 8.79
C LEU A 45 11.32 16.45 10.17
N ALA A 46 10.33 16.24 11.05
CA ALA A 46 10.55 15.60 12.35
C ALA A 46 11.01 14.14 12.22
N SER A 47 10.60 13.47 11.15
CA SER A 47 11.05 12.10 10.81
C SER A 47 12.41 12.07 10.11
N HIS A 48 12.94 13.22 9.68
CA HIS A 48 14.22 13.30 8.98
C HIS A 48 15.38 13.25 9.99
N SER A 49 16.26 12.25 9.86
CA SER A 49 17.32 12.01 10.83
C SER A 49 18.50 12.99 10.73
N SER A 50 18.63 13.76 9.65
CA SER A 50 19.75 14.69 9.50
C SER A 50 19.52 15.97 10.29
N ARG A 51 20.59 16.47 10.89
CA ARG A 51 20.60 17.79 11.50
C ARG A 51 20.65 18.84 10.39
N ILE A 52 19.70 19.77 10.40
CA ILE A 52 19.58 20.84 9.42
C ILE A 52 19.91 22.14 10.15
N ASP A 53 21.14 22.63 9.99
CA ASP A 53 21.62 23.85 10.65
C ASP A 53 21.65 25.07 9.73
N SER A 54 21.63 24.88 8.40
CA SER A 54 21.56 25.98 7.43
C SER A 54 20.15 26.18 6.87
N LEU A 55 19.79 27.43 6.62
CA LEU A 55 18.54 27.80 5.98
C LEU A 55 18.41 27.20 4.57
N GLN A 56 19.52 27.14 3.83
CA GLN A 56 19.50 26.65 2.46
C GLN A 56 19.26 25.13 2.43
N ASP A 57 19.96 24.37 3.29
CA ASP A 57 19.71 22.95 3.49
C ASP A 57 18.25 22.68 3.90
N LEU A 58 17.70 23.52 4.78
CA LEU A 58 16.30 23.41 5.16
C LEU A 58 15.40 23.58 3.95
N MET A 59 15.60 24.61 3.14
CA MET A 59 14.80 24.85 1.94
C MET A 59 14.86 23.67 0.96
N ASP A 60 16.05 23.10 0.77
CA ASP A 60 16.28 22.01 -0.18
C ASP A 60 15.61 20.71 0.27
N VAL A 61 15.80 20.31 1.54
CA VAL A 61 15.11 19.14 2.12
C VAL A 61 13.59 19.31 2.06
N THR A 62 13.10 20.51 2.38
CA THR A 62 11.66 20.79 2.37
C THR A 62 11.07 20.67 0.97
N LEU A 63 11.80 21.14 -0.05
CA LEU A 63 11.41 21.05 -1.46
C LEU A 63 11.41 19.61 -1.97
N GLU A 64 12.40 18.81 -1.57
CA GLU A 64 12.47 17.39 -1.90
C GLU A 64 11.28 16.61 -1.33
N LEU A 65 10.97 16.83 -0.05
CA LEU A 65 9.83 16.22 0.64
C LEU A 65 8.49 16.59 -0.01
N ASP A 66 8.36 17.83 -0.50
CA ASP A 66 7.18 18.28 -1.22
C ASP A 66 7.05 17.59 -2.58
N THR A 67 8.13 17.58 -3.36
CA THR A 67 8.18 16.95 -4.69
C THR A 67 7.77 15.49 -4.61
N ARG A 68 8.42 14.72 -3.73
CA ARG A 68 8.14 13.28 -3.53
C ARG A 68 6.68 13.01 -3.15
N TYR A 69 6.06 13.90 -2.40
CA TYR A 69 4.65 13.74 -2.05
C TYR A 69 3.71 14.05 -3.20
N HIS A 70 3.96 15.12 -3.94
CA HIS A 70 3.13 15.44 -5.09
C HIS A 70 3.22 14.34 -6.15
N GLU A 71 4.39 13.74 -6.35
CA GLU A 71 4.58 12.53 -7.16
C GLU A 71 3.72 11.37 -6.65
N ARG A 72 3.84 11.01 -5.37
CA ARG A 72 3.02 9.94 -4.75
C ARG A 72 1.51 10.23 -4.85
N LYS A 73 1.09 11.48 -4.74
CA LYS A 73 -0.31 11.88 -4.86
C LYS A 73 -0.82 11.69 -6.29
N LYS A 74 -0.01 12.04 -7.30
CA LYS A 74 -0.30 11.78 -8.72
C LYS A 74 -0.42 10.28 -8.98
N GLU A 75 0.51 9.46 -8.49
CA GLU A 75 0.46 8.00 -8.63
C GLU A 75 -0.82 7.39 -8.03
N LYS A 76 -1.22 7.84 -6.83
CA LYS A 76 -2.45 7.40 -6.18
C LYS A 76 -3.71 7.77 -6.98
N GLY A 77 -3.74 8.95 -7.61
CA GLY A 77 -4.82 9.36 -8.51
C GLY A 77 -4.94 8.41 -9.71
N HIS A 78 -3.83 8.11 -10.38
CA HIS A 78 -3.80 7.20 -11.53
C HIS A 78 -4.19 5.75 -11.17
N HIS A 79 -3.95 5.31 -9.93
CA HIS A 79 -4.37 3.99 -9.46
C HIS A 79 -5.86 3.91 -9.09
N GLN A 80 -6.51 5.03 -8.74
CA GLN A 80 -7.94 5.05 -8.44
C GLN A 80 -8.84 5.24 -9.68
N GLU A 81 -8.32 5.79 -10.78
CA GLU A 81 -9.10 6.03 -12.00
C GLU A 81 -9.25 4.82 -12.93
N LYS A 82 -8.56 3.70 -12.68
CA LYS A 82 -8.84 2.44 -13.39
C LYS A 82 -10.00 1.67 -12.75
N LYS A 83 -11.18 2.30 -12.69
CA LYS A 83 -12.43 1.56 -12.54
C LYS A 83 -12.82 1.08 -13.94
N PRO A 84 -12.92 -0.23 -14.21
CA PRO A 84 -13.50 -0.68 -15.47
C PRO A 84 -14.96 -0.20 -15.48
N GLU A 85 -15.28 0.75 -16.37
CA GLU A 85 -16.67 1.01 -16.72
C GLU A 85 -17.25 -0.30 -17.22
N ALA A 86 -18.18 -0.85 -16.44
CA ALA A 86 -19.04 -1.92 -16.90
C ALA A 86 -19.91 -1.35 -18.01
N SER A 87 -19.57 -1.72 -19.24
CA SER A 87 -20.40 -1.53 -20.43
C SER A 87 -21.81 -2.00 -20.12
N LYS A 88 -22.75 -1.08 -20.03
CA LYS A 88 -24.18 -1.40 -20.06
C LYS A 88 -24.57 -1.68 -21.50
N SER A 89 -24.29 -2.88 -21.98
CA SER A 89 -24.92 -3.41 -23.20
C SER A 89 -26.23 -4.07 -22.79
N SER A 90 -27.34 -3.35 -22.98
CA SER A 90 -28.68 -3.95 -22.93
C SER A 90 -28.87 -4.88 -24.13
N SER A 91 -29.23 -6.11 -23.80
CA SER A 91 -29.52 -7.24 -24.68
C SER A 91 -30.66 -6.98 -25.68
N SER A 92 -30.41 -7.34 -26.94
CA SER A 92 -31.38 -8.06 -27.78
C SER A 92 -30.65 -9.05 -28.71
N HIS A 93 -30.90 -10.33 -28.43
CA HIS A 93 -30.57 -11.55 -29.18
C HIS A 93 -31.40 -11.68 -30.49
N PRO A 94 -31.24 -12.70 -31.40
CA PRO A 94 -30.23 -13.80 -31.45
C PRO A 94 -29.77 -14.27 -32.88
N GLN A 95 -28.92 -15.32 -32.88
CA GLN A 95 -28.57 -16.31 -33.94
C GLN A 95 -27.73 -15.75 -35.12
N ASN A 96 -26.71 -16.41 -35.68
CA ASN A 96 -26.55 -17.83 -35.98
C ASN A 96 -25.07 -18.14 -36.33
N SER A 97 -24.78 -19.45 -36.37
CA SER A 97 -23.78 -20.13 -37.20
C SER A 97 -22.27 -20.05 -36.84
N SER A 98 -21.86 -21.17 -36.24
CA SER A 98 -20.83 -22.09 -36.75
C SER A 98 -19.34 -21.80 -36.51
N SER A 99 -18.74 -22.83 -35.91
CA SER A 99 -17.47 -23.48 -36.26
C SER A 99 -16.41 -23.47 -35.16
N SER A 100 -16.10 -24.70 -34.79
CA SER A 100 -14.93 -25.21 -34.09
C SER A 100 -13.64 -24.39 -34.23
N SER A 101 -12.90 -24.24 -33.14
CA SER A 101 -11.59 -24.90 -33.02
C SER A 101 -11.00 -24.73 -31.62
N GLN A 102 -10.67 -25.87 -31.02
CA GLN A 102 -9.78 -25.98 -29.87
C GLN A 102 -8.48 -25.21 -30.10
N LYS A 103 -7.98 -24.49 -29.08
CA LYS A 103 -6.55 -24.33 -28.88
C LYS A 103 -6.21 -24.09 -27.41
N LYS A 104 -5.78 -25.18 -26.77
CA LYS A 104 -4.99 -25.18 -25.54
C LYS A 104 -3.72 -24.34 -25.74
N LYS A 105 -3.44 -23.39 -24.85
CA LYS A 105 -2.10 -22.84 -24.59
C LYS A 105 -1.98 -22.62 -23.07
N LYS A 106 -1.43 -23.60 -22.36
CA LYS A 106 -0.04 -23.66 -21.86
C LYS A 106 0.39 -22.41 -21.07
N ASN A 107 0.35 -22.59 -19.75
CA ASN A 107 1.40 -22.30 -18.78
C ASN A 107 2.29 -21.08 -19.05
N PHE A 108 1.99 -19.98 -18.38
CA PHE A 108 2.98 -18.96 -18.04
C PHE A 108 3.03 -18.84 -16.52
N GLN A 109 4.07 -19.42 -15.92
CA GLN A 109 4.45 -19.13 -14.56
C GLN A 109 4.88 -17.66 -14.47
N LYS A 110 4.02 -16.81 -13.90
CA LYS A 110 4.42 -15.52 -13.34
C LYS A 110 4.68 -15.70 -11.84
N ARG A 111 5.93 -16.01 -11.51
CA ARG A 111 6.58 -15.41 -10.32
C ARG A 111 6.78 -13.92 -10.67
N ASP A 112 6.56 -12.91 -9.84
CA ASP A 112 6.22 -12.77 -8.44
C ASP A 112 5.14 -11.69 -8.38
N LYS A 113 3.94 -12.03 -7.89
CA LYS A 113 2.98 -10.99 -7.49
C LYS A 113 3.39 -10.53 -6.09
N PRO A 114 3.49 -9.22 -5.82
CA PRO A 114 3.76 -8.75 -4.47
C PRO A 114 2.71 -9.36 -3.54
N HIS A 115 3.15 -9.88 -2.39
CA HIS A 115 2.31 -10.59 -1.41
C HIS A 115 1.03 -9.82 -1.02
N SER A 116 1.00 -8.51 -1.25
CA SER A 116 -0.16 -7.63 -1.11
C SER A 116 -1.35 -7.96 -2.02
N SER A 117 -1.13 -8.56 -3.20
CA SER A 117 -2.23 -8.91 -4.13
C SER A 117 -3.01 -10.17 -3.71
N LEU A 118 -2.54 -10.90 -2.70
CA LEU A 118 -3.19 -12.11 -2.18
C LEU A 118 -4.07 -11.83 -0.94
N LEU A 119 -4.06 -10.58 -0.48
CA LEU A 119 -4.73 -10.14 0.73
C LEU A 119 -5.91 -9.22 0.38
N ASN A 120 -7.02 -9.40 1.08
CA ASN A 120 -8.16 -8.48 1.05
C ASN A 120 -7.79 -7.14 1.74
N LYS A 121 -8.67 -6.14 1.63
CA LYS A 121 -8.56 -4.86 2.34
C LYS A 121 -8.41 -5.03 3.86
N ASP A 122 -8.92 -6.14 4.40
CA ASP A 122 -8.81 -6.53 5.81
C ASP A 122 -7.50 -7.28 6.15
N PHE A 123 -6.53 -7.30 5.24
CA PHE A 123 -5.25 -8.04 5.36
C PHE A 123 -5.41 -9.56 5.55
N LYS A 124 -6.60 -10.11 5.26
CA LYS A 124 -6.89 -11.55 5.27
C LYS A 124 -6.64 -12.16 3.89
N LEU A 125 -6.22 -13.42 3.85
CA LEU A 125 -6.05 -14.15 2.58
C LEU A 125 -7.37 -14.18 1.80
N MET A 126 -7.32 -13.84 0.50
CA MET A 126 -8.49 -13.94 -0.38
C MET A 126 -8.99 -15.40 -0.47
N ASN A 127 -10.30 -15.59 -0.57
CA ASN A 127 -10.90 -16.92 -0.67
C ASN A 127 -10.33 -17.73 -1.85
N SER A 128 -10.10 -17.07 -3.00
CA SER A 128 -9.51 -17.71 -4.18
C SER A 128 -8.06 -18.18 -3.94
N GLU A 129 -7.27 -17.46 -3.14
CA GLU A 129 -5.91 -17.88 -2.78
C GLU A 129 -5.96 -19.00 -1.72
N LYS A 130 -6.92 -18.96 -0.80
CA LYS A 130 -7.15 -20.05 0.17
C LYS A 130 -7.49 -21.36 -0.54
N GLU A 131 -8.42 -21.33 -1.50
CA GLU A 131 -8.81 -22.49 -2.31
C GLU A 131 -7.64 -23.03 -3.15
N ARG A 132 -6.85 -22.14 -3.75
CA ARG A 132 -5.65 -22.53 -4.49
C ARG A 132 -4.66 -23.26 -3.59
N ARG A 133 -4.41 -22.73 -2.38
CA ARG A 133 -3.51 -23.39 -1.41
C ARG A 133 -4.04 -24.75 -0.99
N ILE A 134 -5.35 -24.90 -0.75
CA ILE A 134 -5.96 -26.20 -0.42
C ILE A 134 -5.78 -27.18 -1.59
N LYS A 135 -6.06 -26.75 -2.82
CA LYS A 135 -5.93 -27.58 -4.03
C LYS A 135 -4.49 -28.01 -4.31
N GLU A 136 -3.53 -27.15 -4.01
CA GLU A 136 -2.10 -27.42 -4.19
C GLU A 136 -1.45 -28.08 -2.96
N GLY A 137 -2.21 -28.39 -1.90
CA GLY A 137 -1.70 -29.00 -0.68
C GLY A 137 -0.73 -28.10 0.11
N LEU A 138 -0.89 -26.78 -0.01
CA LEU A 138 -0.11 -25.77 0.68
C LEU A 138 -0.79 -25.31 1.97
N CYS A 139 0.01 -25.01 2.97
CA CYS A 139 -0.44 -24.46 4.24
C CYS A 139 -1.16 -23.13 4.03
N THR A 140 -2.43 -23.03 4.44
CA THR A 140 -3.20 -21.78 4.27
C THR A 140 -2.63 -20.62 5.10
N TYR A 141 -1.82 -20.89 6.13
CA TYR A 141 -1.19 -19.86 6.96
C TYR A 141 0.07 -19.29 6.29
N CYS A 142 1.12 -20.12 6.11
CA CYS A 142 2.41 -19.63 5.63
C CYS A 142 2.74 -19.97 4.16
N GLY A 143 1.89 -20.73 3.46
CA GLY A 143 2.11 -21.11 2.06
C GLY A 143 3.16 -22.20 1.82
N GLY A 144 3.71 -22.81 2.88
CA GLY A 144 4.65 -23.94 2.76
C GLY A 144 3.98 -25.27 2.45
N LYS A 145 4.76 -26.27 1.99
CA LYS A 145 4.30 -27.65 1.75
C LYS A 145 4.16 -28.41 3.07
N HIS A 146 3.09 -28.15 3.82
CA HIS A 146 2.70 -28.87 5.04
C HIS A 146 1.23 -28.62 5.36
N SER A 147 0.65 -29.44 6.22
CA SER A 147 -0.70 -29.24 6.74
C SER A 147 -0.75 -28.06 7.70
N LEU A 148 -1.91 -27.45 7.89
CA LEU A 148 -2.09 -26.35 8.84
C LEU A 148 -1.72 -26.70 10.29
N GLU A 149 -1.84 -27.97 10.65
CA GLU A 149 -1.52 -28.48 11.99
C GLU A 149 -0.02 -28.61 12.23
N SER A 150 0.75 -28.92 11.18
CA SER A 150 2.21 -29.02 11.23
C SER A 150 2.94 -27.72 10.85
N CYS A 151 2.23 -26.59 10.91
CA CYS A 151 2.79 -25.29 10.58
C CYS A 151 3.54 -24.67 11.76
N PHE A 152 4.88 -24.73 11.73
CA PHE A 152 5.75 -24.11 12.75
C PHE A 152 5.61 -22.58 12.85
N LYS A 153 5.18 -21.91 11.78
CA LYS A 153 4.97 -20.46 11.78
C LYS A 153 3.64 -20.05 12.41
N ARG A 154 2.70 -21.00 12.58
CA ARG A 154 1.41 -20.72 13.18
C ARG A 154 1.61 -20.54 14.69
N PRO A 155 1.16 -19.42 15.29
CA PRO A 155 1.15 -19.30 16.73
C PRO A 155 0.25 -20.39 17.29
N GLN A 156 0.80 -21.23 18.16
CA GLN A 156 0.06 -22.27 18.89
C GLN A 156 -0.92 -21.56 19.83
N ASN A 157 -2.12 -21.26 19.34
CA ASN A 157 -3.18 -20.72 20.18
C ASN A 157 -3.68 -21.87 21.06
N LYS A 158 -3.26 -21.90 22.32
CA LYS A 158 -3.77 -22.82 23.34
C LYS A 158 -5.25 -22.50 23.60
N LEU A 159 -6.17 -22.99 22.78
CA LEU A 159 -7.56 -23.10 23.18
C LEU A 159 -8.21 -24.38 22.66
N THR A 160 -8.50 -25.23 23.65
CA THR A 160 -9.63 -26.15 23.79
C THR A 160 -9.68 -27.34 22.83
N GLN A 161 -9.18 -28.47 23.35
CA GLN A 161 -9.63 -29.80 22.95
C GLN A 161 -11.14 -29.93 23.24
N PRO A 162 -11.98 -30.35 22.28
CA PRO A 162 -13.21 -31.05 22.64
C PRO A 162 -12.82 -32.48 23.03
N SER A 163 -12.91 -32.77 24.34
CA SER A 163 -12.76 -34.12 24.88
C SER A 163 -13.75 -35.06 24.19
N GLY A 164 -13.21 -35.97 23.38
CA GLY A 164 -13.93 -36.99 22.67
C GLY A 164 -14.71 -37.90 23.62
N LYS A 165 -15.98 -38.11 23.26
CA LYS A 165 -16.90 -39.13 23.75
C LYS A 165 -16.21 -40.51 23.67
N PHE A 166 -16.15 -41.24 24.78
CA PHE A 166 -15.80 -42.67 24.78
C PHE A 166 -16.88 -43.49 24.05
N PRO A 167 -16.53 -44.38 23.10
CA PRO A 167 -17.39 -45.48 22.71
C PRO A 167 -16.94 -46.75 23.46
N SER A 168 -17.73 -47.23 24.43
CA SER A 168 -17.58 -48.59 24.93
C SER A 168 -18.28 -49.54 23.97
N GLN A 169 -17.49 -50.43 23.36
CA GLN A 169 -17.92 -51.45 22.42
C GLN A 169 -18.89 -52.46 23.05
N GLY A 170 -19.73 -53.06 22.21
CA GLY A 170 -20.62 -54.16 22.59
C GLY A 170 -20.03 -55.54 22.34
N LYS A 171 -20.70 -56.51 22.99
CA LYS A 171 -20.75 -57.97 22.78
C LYS A 171 -19.63 -58.85 23.37
N ALA A 172 -20.03 -59.68 24.34
CA ALA A 172 -20.30 -61.10 24.10
C ALA A 172 -21.66 -61.44 24.73
#